data_AF-A0A538MHM7-F1
#
_entry.id   AF-A0A538MHM7-F1
#
_cell.length_a   1.000
_cell.length_b   1.000
_cell.length_c   1.000
_cell.angle_alpha   90.00
_cell.angle_beta   90.00
_cell.angle_gamma   90.00
#
_symmetry.space_group_name_H-M   'P 1'
#
loop_
_entity.id
_entity.type
_entity.pdbx_description
1 polymer ?
#
loop_
_entity_poly.entity_id
_entity_poly.type
_entity_poly.pdbx_seq_one_letter_code
_entity_poly.pdbx_strand_id
1 'polypeptide(L)' 'MKTIDEIRAEIDDATERRAELWHQLSQGHDAELAAELHELEERIAALWDEHRSLKARARFGDRDEIIKRARHEERLARAA' A
#
# COMPACT_ATOMS: atom_id res chain seq x y z
N MET A 1 5.50 14.59 -1.96
CA MET A 1 5.38 13.37 -1.14
C MET A 1 3.99 13.44 -0.54
N LYS A 2 3.14 12.44 -0.81
CA LYS A 2 1.79 12.41 -0.25
C LYS A 2 1.85 12.19 1.26
N THR A 3 0.93 12.78 1.98
CA THR A 3 0.73 12.56 3.41
C THR A 3 -0.05 11.26 3.65
N ILE A 4 -0.01 10.76 4.89
CA ILE A 4 -0.76 9.58 5.30
C ILE A 4 -2.26 9.77 5.08
N ASP A 5 -2.78 10.97 5.34
CA ASP A 5 -4.20 11.29 5.17
C ASP A 5 -4.59 11.36 3.69
N GLU A 6 -3.74 11.93 2.82
CA GLU A 6 -3.97 11.94 1.36
C GLU A 6 -4.00 10.53 0.78
N ILE A 7 -3.07 9.65 1.19
CA ILE A 7 -3.07 8.26 0.71
C ILE A 7 -4.32 7.51 1.19
N ARG A 8 -4.77 7.80 2.41
CA ARG A 8 -6.00 7.18 2.94
C ARG A 8 -7.23 7.63 2.15
N ALA A 9 -7.34 8.92 1.83
CA ALA A 9 -8.41 9.43 0.98
C ALA A 9 -8.39 8.76 -0.40
N GLU A 10 -7.20 8.61 -1.02
CA GLU A 10 -7.10 7.92 -2.31
C GLU A 10 -7.45 6.43 -2.26
N ILE A 11 -7.17 5.76 -1.14
CA ILE A 11 -7.61 4.36 -0.93
C ILE A 11 -9.13 4.29 -0.84
N ASP A 12 -9.75 5.22 -0.12
CA ASP A 12 -11.20 5.27 0.04
C ASP A 12 -11.87 5.53 -1.32
N ASP A 13 -11.41 6.53 -2.07
CA ASP A 13 -11.89 6.85 -3.43
C ASP A 13 -11.72 5.66 -4.39
N ALA A 14 -10.54 5.02 -4.39
CA ALA A 14 -10.28 3.86 -5.24
C ALA A 14 -11.13 2.66 -4.84
N THR A 15 -11.42 2.49 -3.54
CA THR A 15 -12.28 1.41 -3.05
C THR A 15 -13.74 1.63 -3.44
N GLU A 16 -14.22 2.88 -3.42
CA GLU A 16 -15.54 3.25 -3.90
C GLU A 16 -15.67 2.96 -5.41
N ARG A 17 -14.70 3.42 -6.20
CA ARG A 17 -14.65 3.13 -7.64
C ARG A 17 -14.64 1.62 -7.94
N ARG A 18 -13.93 0.83 -7.12
CA ARG A 18 -13.89 -0.64 -7.23
C ARG A 18 -15.28 -1.23 -7.04
N ALA A 19 -16.04 -0.74 -6.07
CA ALA A 19 -17.40 -1.20 -5.82
C ALA A 19 -18.35 -0.86 -6.99
N GLU A 20 -18.20 0.32 -7.60
CA GLU A 20 -18.94 0.70 -8.80
C GLU A 20 -18.66 -0.25 -9.97
N LEU A 21 -17.39 -0.55 -10.24
CA LEU A 21 -16.98 -1.47 -11.32
C LEU A 21 -17.52 -2.87 -11.09
N TRP A 22 -17.48 -3.38 -9.86
CA TRP A 22 -18.12 -4.64 -9.51
C TRP A 22 -19.63 -4.63 -9.75
N HIS A 23 -20.30 -3.52 -9.45
CA HIS A 23 -21.73 -3.39 -9.74
C HIS A 23 -22.00 -3.39 -11.24
N GLN A 24 -21.19 -2.71 -12.05
CA GLN A 24 -21.33 -2.71 -13.51
C GLN A 24 -21.07 -4.10 -14.12
N LEU A 25 -20.01 -4.78 -13.68
CA LEU A 25 -19.69 -6.16 -14.08
C LEU A 25 -20.77 -7.17 -13.67
N SER A 26 -21.56 -6.88 -12.64
CA SER A 26 -22.71 -7.72 -12.28
C SER A 26 -23.85 -7.66 -13.31
N GLN A 27 -23.92 -6.59 -14.12
CA GLN A 27 -24.95 -6.41 -15.15
C GLN A 27 -24.60 -7.08 -16.48
N GLY A 28 -23.35 -7.50 -16.67
CA GLY A 28 -22.88 -8.16 -17.89
C GLY A 28 -21.37 -8.36 -17.90
N HIS A 29 -20.89 -9.32 -18.71
CA HIS A 29 -19.46 -9.53 -18.87
C HIS A 29 -18.86 -8.47 -19.80
N ASP A 30 -18.00 -7.61 -19.24
CA ASP A 30 -17.25 -6.59 -19.97
C ASP A 30 -15.76 -6.73 -19.64
N ALA A 31 -14.96 -7.00 -20.68
CA ALA A 31 -13.53 -7.22 -20.54
C ALA A 31 -12.76 -5.92 -20.24
N GLU A 32 -13.25 -4.77 -20.69
CA GLU A 32 -12.63 -3.47 -20.40
C GLU A 32 -12.83 -3.09 -18.93
N LEU A 33 -14.05 -3.26 -18.41
CA LEU A 33 -14.34 -3.03 -16.99
C LEU A 33 -13.57 -3.99 -16.08
N ALA A 34 -13.36 -5.25 -16.52
CA ALA A 34 -12.55 -6.20 -15.78
C ALA A 34 -11.06 -5.81 -15.74
N ALA A 35 -10.54 -5.24 -16.83
CA ALA A 35 -9.17 -4.72 -16.87
C ALA A 35 -9.01 -3.47 -15.98
N GLU A 36 -9.96 -2.51 -16.06
CA GLU A 36 -9.97 -1.33 -15.18
C GLU A 36 -10.04 -1.74 -13.70
N LEU A 37 -10.88 -2.72 -13.38
CA LEU A 37 -10.98 -3.26 -12.03
C LEU A 37 -9.64 -3.84 -11.54
N HIS A 38 -8.94 -4.58 -12.40
CA HIS A 38 -7.64 -5.16 -12.06
C HIS A 38 -6.58 -4.08 -11.80
N GLU A 39 -6.47 -3.09 -12.68
CA GLU A 39 -5.54 -1.96 -12.49
C GLU A 39 -5.84 -1.18 -11.20
N LEU A 40 -7.13 -1.03 -10.87
CA LEU A 40 -7.57 -0.37 -9.65
C LEU A 40 -7.19 -1.16 -8.40
N GLU A 41 -7.28 -2.49 -8.43
CA GLU A 41 -6.82 -3.35 -7.34
C GLU A 41 -5.31 -3.26 -7.12
N GLU A 42 -4.52 -3.25 -8.19
CA GLU A 42 -3.07 -3.05 -8.11
C GLU A 42 -2.73 -1.67 -7.51
N ARG A 43 -3.47 -0.63 -7.92
CA ARG A 43 -3.30 0.73 -7.37
C ARG A 43 -3.64 0.79 -5.89
N ILE A 44 -4.72 0.16 -5.45
CA ILE A 44 -5.09 0.08 -4.02
C ILE A 44 -3.99 -0.63 -3.23
N ALA A 45 -3.44 -1.73 -3.76
CA ALA A 45 -2.33 -2.44 -3.11
C ALA A 45 -1.09 -1.55 -2.97
N ALA A 46 -0.72 -0.83 -4.03
CA ALA A 46 0.42 0.11 -4.01
C ALA A 46 0.21 1.26 -3.01
N LEU A 47 -0.99 1.83 -2.93
CA LEU A 47 -1.32 2.87 -1.95
C LEU A 47 -1.22 2.35 -0.50
N TRP A 48 -1.67 1.12 -0.24
CA TRP A 48 -1.49 0.50 1.06
C TRP A 48 -0.02 0.26 1.41
N ASP A 49 0.81 -0.12 0.44
CA ASP A 49 2.26 -0.25 0.63
C ASP A 49 2.93 1.08 0.95
N GLU A 50 2.55 2.14 0.24
CA GLU A 50 3.04 3.50 0.50
C GLU A 50 2.61 3.98 1.90
N HIS A 51 1.34 3.82 2.25
CA HIS A 51 0.80 4.16 3.56
C HIS A 51 1.53 3.40 4.69
N ARG A 52 1.73 2.09 4.53
CA ARG A 52 2.48 1.27 5.50
C ARG A 52 3.93 1.74 5.63
N SER A 53 4.58 2.05 4.51
CA SER A 53 5.95 2.56 4.48
C SER A 53 6.08 3.90 5.20
N LEU A 54 5.15 4.83 4.96
CA LEU A 54 5.13 6.13 5.64
C LEU A 54 4.84 6.00 7.14
N LYS A 55 3.89 5.14 7.54
CA LYS A 55 3.63 4.88 8.97
C LYS A 55 4.82 4.24 9.66
N ALA A 56 5.51 3.31 9.00
CA ALA A 56 6.74 2.72 9.54
C ALA A 56 7.82 3.78 9.74
N ARG A 57 8.04 4.66 8.75
CA ARG A 57 8.98 5.79 8.87
C ARG A 57 8.61 6.75 9.98
N ALA A 58 7.33 7.12 10.08
CA ALA A 58 6.83 8.02 11.12
C ALA A 58 6.99 7.44 12.54
N ARG A 59 6.83 6.11 12.70
CA ARG A 59 6.91 5.45 14.00
C ARG A 59 8.32 5.07 14.42
N PHE A 60 9.17 4.68 13.47
CA PHE A 60 10.47 4.06 13.76
C PHE A 60 11.67 4.84 13.21
N GLY A 61 11.45 5.96 12.51
CA GLY A 61 12.50 6.71 11.80
C GLY A 61 12.81 6.10 10.43
N ASP A 62 13.85 6.61 9.76
CA ASP A 62 14.16 6.19 8.39
C ASP A 62 14.47 4.69 8.30
N ARG A 63 14.03 4.04 7.22
CA ARG A 63 14.12 2.57 7.05
C ARG A 63 15.56 2.06 7.19
N ASP A 64 16.53 2.88 6.77
CA ASP A 64 17.95 2.58 6.90
C ASP A 64 18.43 2.53 8.35
N GLU A 65 17.89 3.36 9.25
CA GLU A 65 18.25 3.34 10.67
C GLU A 65 17.71 2.08 11.37
N ILE A 66 16.52 1.62 10.98
CA ILE A 66 15.92 0.37 11.46
C ILE A 66 16.75 -0.83 11.02
N ILE A 67 17.13 -0.90 9.73
CA ILE A 67 17.97 -1.97 9.18
C ILE A 67 19.38 -1.94 9.77
N LYS A 68 19.98 -0.75 9.94
CA LYS A 68 21.29 -0.60 10.61
C LYS A 68 21.25 -1.11 12.04
N ARG A 69 20.21 -0.78 12.81
CA ARG A 69 20.06 -1.25 14.20
C ARG A 69 19.90 -2.77 14.27
N ALA A 70 19.04 -3.34 13.41
CA ALA A 70 18.86 -4.80 13.33
C ALA A 70 20.17 -5.52 12.95
N ARG A 71 20.93 -5.01 11.97
CA ARG A 71 22.24 -5.57 11.59
C ARG A 71 23.32 -5.38 12.67
N HIS A 72 23.24 -4.32 13.46
CA HIS A 72 24.16 -4.07 14.57
C HIS A 72 23.93 -5.06 15.72
N GLU A 73 22.67 -5.34 16.07
CA GLU A 73 22.30 -6.37 17.06
C GLU A 73 22.69 -7.78 16.59
N GLU A 74 22.54 -8.10 15.29
CA GLU A 74 22.95 -9.39 14.72
C GLU A 74 24.47 -9.63 14.80
N ARG A 75 25.30 -8.58 14.70
CA ARG A 75 26.76 -8.68 14.88
C ARG A 75 27.17 -8.92 16.32
N LEU A 76 26.46 -8.35 17.29
CA LEU A 76 26.75 -8.53 18.72
C LEU A 76 26.40 -9.95 19.19
N ALA A 77 25.29 -10.52 18.69
CA ALA A 77 24.86 -11.87 19.03
C ALA A 77 25.78 -13.00 18.50
N ARG A 78 26.55 -12.73 17.42
CA ARG A 78 27.53 -13.70 16.88
C ARG A 78 28.91 -13.62 17.52
N ALA A 79 29.15 -12.60 18.35
CA ALA A 79 30.43 -12.36 19.03
C ALA A 79 30.39 -12.71 20.54
N ALA A 80 29.26 -13.23 21.02
CA ALA A 80 29.04 -13.77 22.36
C ALA A 80 28.91 -15.30 22.30
#